data_AF-T1BM85-F1
#
_entry.id   AF-T1BM85-F1
#
_cell.length_a   1.000
_cell.length_b   1.000
_cell.length_c   1.000
_cell.angle_alpha   90.00
_cell.angle_beta   90.00
_cell.angle_gamma   90.00
#
_symmetry.space_group_name_H-M   'P 1'
#
loop_
_entity.id
_entity.type
_entity.pdbx_description
1 polymer ?
#
loop_
_entity_poly.entity_id
_entity_poly.type
_entity_poly.pdbx_seq_one_letter_code
_entity_poly.pdbx_strand_id
1 'polypeptide(L)' 'AFDIDANGILHVSAKDKNTGKEQKIEIKAGSGLSDAEIRRMVSDAEAHREDDKKFHELVGVRNKADQLLHATR' A
#
# COMPACT_ATOMS: atom_id res chain seq x y z
N ALA A 1 0.44 1.91 -11.86
CA ALA A 1 -0.10 3.20 -11.41
C ALA A 1 -1.42 2.97 -10.68
N PHE A 2 -1.86 3.96 -9.91
CA PHE A 2 -3.17 3.96 -9.26
C PHE A 2 -4.00 5.06 -9.91
N ASP A 3 -5.04 4.68 -10.64
CA ASP A 3 -5.92 5.61 -11.35
C ASP A 3 -7.31 5.52 -10.73
N ILE A 4 -7.82 6.63 -10.21
CA ILE A 4 -9.17 6.71 -9.63
C ILE A 4 -10.06 7.39 -10.65
N ASP A 5 -11.14 6.74 -11.07
CA ASP A 5 -12.12 7.35 -11.97
C ASP A 5 -13.18 8.18 -11.22
N ALA A 6 -13.93 8.99 -11.97
CA ALA A 6 -14.97 9.86 -11.43
C ALA A 6 -16.15 9.11 -10.77
N ASN A 7 -16.23 7.78 -10.96
CA ASN A 7 -17.23 6.91 -10.34
C ASN A 7 -16.71 6.26 -9.04
N GLY A 8 -15.46 6.55 -8.65
CA GLY A 8 -14.83 5.98 -7.45
C GLY A 8 -14.31 4.55 -7.64
N ILE A 9 -14.13 4.09 -8.87
CA ILE A 9 -13.49 2.79 -9.16
C ILE A 9 -11.98 3.02 -9.20
N LEU A 10 -11.25 2.24 -8.39
CA LEU A 10 -9.80 2.25 -8.37
C LEU A 10 -9.28 1.26 -9.41
N HIS A 11 -8.53 1.76 -10.37
CA HIS A 11 -7.80 0.99 -11.36
C HIS A 11 -6.35 0.88 -10.90
N VAL A 12 -5.92 -0.34 -10.57
CA VAL A 12 -4.53 -0.61 -10.23
C VAL A 12 -3.87 -1.25 -11.44
N SER A 13 -2.92 -0.54 -12.05
CA SER A 13 -2.11 -1.06 -13.15
C SER A 13 -0.74 -1.48 -12.62
N ALA A 14 -0.33 -2.73 -12.86
CA ALA A 14 1.03 -3.20 -12.65
C ALA A 14 1.66 -3.45 -14.02
N LYS A 15 2.71 -2.70 -14.35
CA LYS A 15 3.49 -2.88 -15.58
C LYS A 15 4.88 -3.38 -15.24
N ASP A 16 5.26 -4.51 -15.82
CA ASP A 16 6.66 -4.92 -15.87
C ASP A 16 7.41 -4.02 -16.86
N LYS A 17 8.37 -3.25 -16.35
CA LYS A 17 9.15 -2.29 -17.15
C LYS A 17 10.10 -2.95 -18.15
N ASN A 18 10.48 -4.23 -17.94
CA ASN A 18 11.41 -4.94 -18.82
C ASN A 18 10.69 -5.64 -19.97
N THR A 19 9.52 -6.24 -19.70
CA THR A 19 8.76 -7.01 -20.71
C THR A 19 7.61 -6.23 -21.34
N GLY A 20 7.26 -5.06 -20.77
CA GLY A 20 6.14 -4.23 -21.23
C GLY A 20 4.77 -4.84 -20.95
N LYS A 21 4.70 -6.02 -20.32
CA LYS A 21 3.45 -6.69 -19.97
C LYS A 21 2.74 -5.92 -18.86
N GLU A 22 1.49 -5.59 -19.11
CA GLU A 22 0.62 -4.89 -18.17
C GLU A 22 -0.46 -5.83 -17.66
N GLN A 23 -0.72 -5.77 -16.37
CA GLN A 23 -1.88 -6.38 -15.73
C GLN A 23 -2.68 -5.25 -15.07
N LYS A 24 -3.95 -5.14 -15.44
CA LYS A 24 -4.86 -4.14 -14.90
C LYS A 24 -5.88 -4.84 -14.01
N ILE A 25 -5.98 -4.40 -12.77
CA ILE A 25 -6.97 -4.85 -11.80
C ILE A 25 -7.94 -3.69 -11.57
N GLU A 26 -9.22 -3.95 -11.80
CA GLU A 26 -10.30 -2.96 -11.58
C GLU A 26 -11.02 -3.29 -10.28
N ILE A 27 -10.89 -2.43 -9.27
CA ILE A 27 -11.57 -2.57 -7.99
C ILE A 27 -12.86 -1.77 -8.07
N LYS A 28 -13.94 -2.45 -8.45
CA LYS A 28 -15.29 -1.89 -8.43
C LYS A 28 -15.72 -1.75 -6.98
N ALA A 29 -15.95 -0.53 -6.51
CA ALA A 29 -16.40 -0.24 -5.15
C ALA A 29 -17.82 -0.81 -4.92
N GLY A 30 -17.91 -2.09 -4.58
CA GLY A 30 -19.18 -2.80 -4.33
C GLY A 30 -19.68 -2.72 -2.89
N SER A 31 -18.84 -2.28 -1.96
CA SER A 31 -19.21 -2.08 -0.56
C SER A 31 -18.32 -0.98 0.01
N GLY A 32 -18.78 0.26 -0.08
CA GLY A 32 -18.12 1.37 0.61
C GLY A 32 -18.08 1.10 2.11
N LEU A 33 -16.99 1.49 2.76
CA LEU A 33 -16.91 1.51 4.22
C LEU A 33 -17.99 2.45 4.75
N SER A 34 -18.74 2.02 5.75
CA SER A 34 -19.66 2.90 6.47
C SER A 34 -18.88 3.94 7.28
N ASP A 35 -19.52 5.08 7.58
CA ASP A 35 -18.92 6.12 8.43
C ASP A 35 -18.49 5.62 9.81
N ALA A 36 -19.11 4.53 10.30
CA ALA A 36 -18.73 3.86 11.54
C ALA A 36 -17.42 3.08 11.39
N GLU A 37 -17.25 2.37 10.27
CA GLU A 37 -15.99 1.66 9.95
C GLU A 37 -14.85 2.65 9.72
N ILE A 38 -15.10 3.76 9.01
CA ILE A 38 -14.09 4.81 8.81
C ILE A 38 -13.62 5.37 10.16
N ARG A 39 -14.54 5.73 11.06
CA ARG A 39 -14.20 6.24 12.39
C ARG A 39 -13.43 5.23 13.24
N ARG A 40 -13.82 3.97 13.18
CA ARG A 40 -13.11 2.89 13.86
C ARG A 40 -11.68 2.74 13.31
N MET A 41 -11.50 2.73 12.00
CA MET A 41 -10.18 2.64 11.37
C MET A 41 -9.27 3.80 11.75
N VAL A 42 -9.81 5.03 11.85
CA VAL A 42 -9.04 6.19 12.32
C VAL A 42 -8.62 6.03 13.78
N SER A 43 -9.53 5.63 14.66
CA SER A 43 -9.21 5.42 16.08
C SER A 43 -8.20 4.28 16.29
N ASP A 44 -8.34 3.18 15.55
CA ASP A 44 -7.42 2.05 15.61
C ASP A 44 -6.02 2.46 15.10
N ALA A 45 -5.96 3.23 14.01
CA ALA A 45 -4.70 3.77 13.48
C ALA A 45 -4.00 4.72 14.48
N GLU A 46 -4.75 5.53 15.22
CA GLU A 46 -4.17 6.40 16.26
C GLU A 46 -3.64 5.60 17.46
N ALA A 47 -4.38 4.57 17.89
CA ALA A 47 -3.98 3.71 19.00
C ALA A 47 -2.72 2.88 18.67
N HIS A 48 -2.59 2.41 17.43
CA HIS A 48 -1.47 1.59 16.99
C HIS A 48 -0.31 2.37 16.35
N ARG A 49 -0.44 3.70 16.23
CA ARG A 49 0.53 4.58 15.55
C ARG A 49 1.98 4.38 16.01
N GLU A 50 2.20 4.27 17.33
CA GLU A 50 3.57 4.15 17.88
C GLU A 50 4.16 2.75 17.64
N ASP A 51 3.34 1.70 17.69
CA ASP A 51 3.80 0.33 17.45
C ASP A 51 4.04 0.09 15.96
N ASP A 52 3.14 0.59 15.09
CA ASP A 52 3.30 0.57 13.65
C ASP A 52 4.55 1.33 13.22
N LYS A 53 4.85 2.47 13.85
CA LYS A 53 6.07 3.23 13.58
C LYS A 53 7.32 2.43 13.92
N LYS A 54 7.39 1.80 15.09
CA LYS A 54 8.54 0.96 15.49
C LYS A 54 8.72 -0.22 14.54
N PHE A 55 7.62 -0.88 14.17
CA PHE A 55 7.66 -2.00 13.23
C PHE A 55 8.11 -1.56 11.84
N HIS A 56 7.60 -0.43 11.36
CA HIS A 56 7.99 0.14 10.07
C HIS A 56 9.48 0.54 10.04
N GLU A 57 9.99 1.13 11.12
CA GLU A 57 11.41 1.45 11.27
C GLU A 57 12.28 0.19 11.22
N LEU A 58 11.90 -0.88 11.94
CA LEU A 58 12.62 -2.15 11.92
C LEU A 58 12.69 -2.75 10.51
N VAL A 59 11.55 -2.80 9.81
CA VAL A 59 11.47 -3.31 8.43
C VAL A 59 12.29 -2.42 7.49
N GLY A 60 12.22 -1.10 7.65
CA GLY A 60 12.99 -0.15 6.86
C GLY A 60 14.50 -0.34 7.02
N VAL A 61 14.98 -0.51 8.26
CA VAL A 61 16.39 -0.78 8.56
C VAL A 61 16.82 -2.12 7.95
N ARG A 62 16.00 -3.16 8.09
CA ARG A 62 16.28 -4.48 7.49
C ARG A 62 16.39 -4.39 5.97
N ASN A 63 15.42 -3.76 5.31
CA ASN A 63 15.43 -3.59 3.85
C ASN A 63 16.66 -2.77 3.40
N LYS A 64 17.03 -1.73 4.15
CA LYS A 64 18.24 -0.95 3.88
C LYS A 64 19.51 -1.79 4.04
N ALA A 65 19.59 -2.62 5.07
CA ALA A 65 20.71 -3.53 5.27
C ALA A 65 20.80 -4.57 4.14
N ASP A 66 19.68 -5.15 3.73
CA ASP A 66 19.62 -6.10 2.61
C ASP A 66 20.05 -5.44 1.29
N GLN A 67 19.66 -4.19 1.05
CA GLN A 67 20.12 -3.40 -0.10
C GLN A 67 21.65 -3.15 -0.06
N LEU A 68 22.21 -2.84 1.10
CA LEU A 68 23.66 -2.65 1.27
C LEU A 68 24.42 -3.96 1.02
N LEU A 69 23.94 -5.08 1.57
CA LEU A 69 24.52 -6.41 1.33
C LEU A 69 24.48 -6.78 -0.14
N HIS A 70 23.36 -6.53 -0.83
CA HIS A 70 23.24 -6.75 -2.26
C HIS A 70 24.17 -5.84 -3.08
N ALA A 71 24.40 -4.59 -2.65
CA ALA A 71 25.28 -3.66 -3.36
C ALA A 71 26.77 -3.99 -3.22
N THR A 72 27.15 -4.73 -2.17
CA THR A 72 28.55 -5.10 -1.91
C THR A 72 28.91 -6.49 -2.48
N ARG A 73 27.93 -7.23 -2.99
CA ARG A 73 28.10 -8.52 -3.68
C ARG A 73 28.25 -8.31 -5.18
#